data_AF-A0A3B0SJL7-F1
#
_entry.id   AF-A0A3B0SJL7-F1
#
_cell.length_a   1.000
_cell.length_b   1.000
_cell.length_c   1.000
_cell.angle_alpha   90.00
_cell.angle_beta   90.00
_cell.angle_gamma   90.00
#
_symmetry.space_group_name_H-M   'P 1'
#
loop_
_entity.id
_entity.type
_entity.pdbx_description
1 polymer ?
#
loop_
_entity_poly.entity_id
_entity_poly.type
_entity_poly.pdbx_seq_one_letter_code
_entity_poly.pdbx_strand_id
1 'polypeptide(L)' 'MDHLEPEHPHDAGVPEQIPDVMQFEGAELLANEARAQLRNDGFTDGEIDEWAQTYIAIEHSGDVESFLAWIRNQEKSSEA' A
#
# COMPACT_ATOMS: atom_id res chain seq x y z
N MET A 1 3.20 -18.57 -9.81
CA MET A 1 2.91 -17.17 -10.20
C MET A 1 1.97 -16.69 -9.13
N ASP A 2 2.54 -16.20 -8.04
CA ASP A 2 1.83 -15.57 -6.94
C ASP A 2 1.08 -14.37 -7.55
N HIS A 3 -0.23 -14.53 -7.75
CA HIS A 3 -1.09 -13.48 -8.27
C HIS A 3 -1.41 -12.60 -7.06
N LEU A 4 -1.08 -11.31 -7.13
CA LEU A 4 -1.59 -10.37 -6.14
C LEU A 4 -3.08 -10.22 -6.43
N GLU A 5 -3.93 -10.55 -5.47
CA GLU A 5 -5.34 -10.22 -5.57
C GLU A 5 -5.44 -8.74 -5.17
N PRO A 6 -5.90 -7.84 -6.05
CA PRO A 6 -6.03 -6.43 -5.67
C PRO A 6 -7.16 -6.32 -4.63
N GLU A 7 -6.76 -6.22 -3.36
CA GLU A 7 -7.64 -6.07 -2.20
C GLU A 7 -7.35 -4.73 -1.48
N HIS A 8 -8.35 -4.18 -0.79
CA HIS A 8 -8.16 -2.99 0.06
C HIS A 8 -7.33 -3.35 1.30
N PRO A 9 -6.63 -2.38 1.93
CA PRO A 9 -5.86 -2.66 3.15
C PRO A 9 -6.68 -3.36 4.24
N HIS A 10 -7.95 -2.98 4.38
CA HIS A 10 -8.88 -3.59 5.33
C HIS A 10 -9.19 -5.07 5.01
N ASP A 11 -9.31 -5.43 3.73
CA ASP A 11 -9.54 -6.81 3.29
C ASP A 11 -8.31 -7.69 3.58
N ALA A 12 -7.10 -7.13 3.47
CA ALA A 12 -5.85 -7.78 3.88
C ALA A 12 -5.63 -7.83 5.41
N GLY A 13 -6.62 -7.43 6.22
CA GLY A 13 -6.55 -7.40 7.68
C GLY A 13 -5.70 -6.26 8.25
N VAL A 14 -5.35 -5.27 7.42
CA VAL A 14 -4.63 -4.06 7.86
C VAL A 14 -5.65 -2.98 8.25
N PRO A 15 -5.61 -2.44 9.48
CA PRO A 15 -6.48 -1.33 9.83
C PRO A 15 -6.12 -0.12 8.97
N GLU A 16 -7.08 0.36 8.18
CA GLU A 16 -6.96 1.61 7.43
C GLU A 16 -6.61 2.74 8.40
N GLN A 17 -5.47 3.39 8.16
CA GLN A 17 -5.00 4.50 8.96
C GLN A 17 -4.76 5.70 8.07
N ILE A 18 -5.36 6.83 8.46
CA ILE A 18 -5.21 8.09 7.74
C ILE A 18 -3.99 8.81 8.30
N PRO A 19 -2.96 9.09 7.48
CA PRO A 19 -1.78 9.83 7.90
C PRO A 19 -2.11 11.30 8.21
N ASP A 20 -1.30 11.94 9.06
CA ASP A 20 -1.41 13.37 9.31
C ASP A 20 -1.10 14.21 8.05
N VAL A 21 -1.51 15.48 8.02
CA VAL A 21 -1.32 16.37 6.85
C VAL A 21 0.14 16.44 6.38
N MET A 22 1.12 16.43 7.30
CA MET A 22 2.55 16.44 6.96
C MET A 22 3.03 15.11 6.35
N GLN A 23 2.32 14.02 6.64
CA GLN A 23 2.61 12.68 6.13
C GLN A 23 1.88 12.40 4.82
N PHE A 24 0.77 13.11 4.56
CA PHE A 24 -0.03 12.98 3.34
C PHE A 24 0.79 13.26 2.08
N GLU A 25 1.63 14.29 2.06
CA GLU A 25 2.52 14.58 0.93
C GLU A 25 3.51 13.43 0.65
N GLY A 26 4.00 12.77 1.71
CA GLY A 26 4.86 11.60 1.58
C GLY A 26 4.11 10.37 1.04
N ALA A 27 2.87 10.17 1.49
CA ALA A 27 2.01 9.10 1.01
C ALA A 27 1.63 9.30 -0.47
N GLU A 28 1.26 10.50 -0.89
CA GLU A 28 0.95 10.80 -2.29
C GLU A 28 2.15 10.62 -3.21
N LEU A 29 3.35 11.01 -2.76
CA LEU A 29 4.58 10.81 -3.52
C LEU A 29 4.87 9.32 -3.68
N LEU A 30 4.83 8.56 -2.59
CA LEU A 30 5.04 7.11 -2.59
C LEU A 30 4.01 6.38 -3.46
N ALA A 31 2.73 6.75 -3.34
CA ALA A 31 1.64 6.22 -4.16
C ALA A 31 1.93 6.46 -5.65
N ASN A 32 2.30 7.68 -6.03
CA ASN A 32 2.62 8.01 -7.41
C ASN A 32 3.81 7.22 -7.97
N GLU A 33 4.86 7.02 -7.17
CA GLU A 33 6.02 6.24 -7.60
C GLU A 33 5.71 4.74 -7.71
N ALA A 34 4.90 4.20 -6.80
CA ALA A 34 4.47 2.80 -6.81
C ALA A 34 3.37 2.49 -7.83
N ARG A 35 2.61 3.50 -8.26
CA ARG A 35 1.41 3.38 -9.11
C ARG A 35 1.67 2.64 -10.40
N ALA A 36 2.82 2.86 -11.05
CA ALA A 36 3.16 2.16 -12.28
C ALA A 36 3.35 0.64 -12.07
N GLN A 37 3.91 0.23 -10.94
CA GLN A 37 4.15 -1.18 -10.62
C GLN A 37 2.86 -1.85 -10.14
N LEU A 38 2.16 -1.24 -9.18
CA LEU A 38 0.92 -1.78 -8.62
C LEU A 38 -0.20 -1.89 -9.66
N ARG A 39 -0.32 -0.94 -10.60
CA ARG A 39 -1.26 -1.08 -11.72
C ARG A 39 -0.95 -2.27 -12.63
N ASN A 40 0.33 -2.63 -12.78
CA ASN A 40 0.71 -3.80 -13.55
C ASN A 40 0.41 -5.11 -12.80
N ASP A 41 0.40 -5.06 -11.47
CA ASP A 41 -0.06 -6.15 -10.60
C ASP A 41 -1.59 -6.23 -10.47
N GLY A 42 -2.33 -5.21 -10.94
CA GLY A 42 -3.80 -5.21 -11.01
C GLY A 42 -4.51 -4.24 -10.08
N PHE A 43 -3.77 -3.51 -9.23
CA PHE A 43 -4.33 -2.55 -8.30
C PHE A 43 -4.87 -1.30 -9.00
N THR A 44 -5.97 -0.79 -8.49
CA THR A 44 -6.55 0.48 -8.89
C THR A 44 -5.87 1.66 -8.18
N ASP A 45 -6.01 2.84 -8.77
CA ASP A 45 -5.43 4.06 -8.21
C ASP A 45 -5.91 4.37 -6.80
N GLY A 46 -7.17 4.04 -6.48
CA GLY A 46 -7.75 4.23 -5.15
C GLY A 46 -7.09 3.32 -4.12
N GLU A 47 -7.00 2.02 -4.43
CA GLU A 47 -6.34 1.05 -3.54
C GLU A 47 -4.87 1.45 -3.30
N ILE A 48 -4.16 1.89 -4.33
CA ILE A 48 -2.77 2.34 -4.20
C ILE A 48 -2.66 3.53 -3.23
N ASP A 49 -3.56 4.51 -3.33
CA ASP A 49 -3.58 5.68 -2.45
C ASP A 49 -3.92 5.26 -0.99
N GLU A 50 -4.85 4.32 -0.80
CA GLU A 50 -5.21 3.78 0.52
C GLU A 50 -4.07 2.99 1.17
N TRP A 51 -3.40 2.14 0.39
CA TRP A 51 -2.23 1.37 0.82
C TRP A 51 -1.07 2.31 1.20
N ALA A 52 -0.79 3.33 0.39
CA ALA A 52 0.30 4.27 0.66
C ALA A 52 0.03 5.13 1.90
N GLN A 53 -1.22 5.58 2.08
CA GLN A 53 -1.65 6.29 3.28
C GLN A 53 -1.46 5.43 4.53
N THR A 54 -1.94 4.20 4.49
CA THR A 54 -1.84 3.27 5.63
C THR A 54 -0.38 2.92 5.94
N TYR A 55 0.44 2.68 4.91
CA TYR A 55 1.86 2.40 5.07
C TYR A 55 2.60 3.58 5.73
N ILE A 56 2.41 4.80 5.25
CA ILE A 56 3.04 5.98 5.83
C ILE A 56 2.49 6.28 7.23
N ALA A 57 1.21 5.99 7.50
CA ALA A 57 0.66 6.14 8.84
C ALA A 57 1.31 5.17 9.85
N ILE A 58 1.68 3.95 9.42
CA ILE A 58 2.30 2.92 10.26
C ILE A 58 3.83 3.10 10.36
N GLU A 59 4.50 3.14 9.22
CA GLU A 59 5.96 3.14 9.15
C GLU A 59 6.54 4.56 9.27
N HIS A 60 5.70 5.59 9.23
CA HIS A 60 6.04 7.02 9.22
C HIS A 60 6.87 7.50 8.01
N SER A 61 7.62 6.61 7.37
CA SER A 61 8.46 6.87 6.20
C SER A 61 8.84 5.56 5.51
N GLY A 62 9.02 5.58 4.18
CA GLY A 62 9.67 4.48 3.46
C GLY A 62 9.77 4.76 1.96
N ASP A 63 10.37 3.82 1.26
CA ASP A 63 10.55 3.83 -0.19
C ASP A 63 9.59 2.85 -0.89
N VAL A 64 9.50 2.96 -2.21
CA VAL A 64 8.62 2.13 -3.05
C VAL A 64 8.90 0.65 -2.88
N GLU A 65 10.16 0.23 -2.78
CA GLU A 65 10.51 -1.19 -2.63
C GLU A 65 10.01 -1.74 -1.29
N SER A 66 10.23 -1.00 -0.21
CA SER A 66 9.75 -1.34 1.14
C SER A 66 8.22 -1.37 1.19
N PHE A 67 7.56 -0.42 0.56
CA PHE A 67 6.10 -0.36 0.45
C PHE A 67 5.53 -1.58 -0.30
N LEU A 68 6.08 -1.93 -1.46
CA LEU A 68 5.66 -3.11 -2.23
C LEU A 68 5.91 -4.41 -1.48
N ALA A 69 7.06 -4.52 -0.80
CA ALA A 69 7.37 -5.67 0.04
C ALA A 69 6.38 -5.79 1.22
N TRP A 70 5.97 -4.66 1.78
CA TRP A 70 4.99 -4.61 2.86
C TRP A 70 3.60 -5.08 2.40
N ILE A 71 3.08 -4.55 1.28
CA ILE A 71 1.80 -5.03 0.70
C ILE A 71 1.85 -6.54 0.50
N ARG A 72 2.90 -7.04 -0.17
CA ARG A 72 3.08 -8.49 -0.42
C ARG A 72 3.12 -9.33 0.86
N ASN A 73 3.62 -8.79 1.97
CA ASN A 73 3.65 -9.48 3.24
C ASN A 73 2.27 -9.54 3.90
N GLN A 74 1.45 -8.49 3.75
CA GLN A 74 0.08 -8.45 4.27
C GLN A 74 -0.83 -9.42 3.49
N GLU A 75 -0.75 -9.41 2.16
CA GLU A 75 -1.47 -10.35 1.29
C GLU A 75 -1.18 -11.82 1.67
N LYS A 76 0.09 -12.16 1.92
CA LYS A 76 0.48 -13.50 2.38
C LYS A 76 0.01 -13.85 3.78
N SER A 77 -0.27 -12.85 4.61
CA SER A 77 -0.73 -13.04 5.99
C SER A 77 -2.25 -13.23 6.07
N SER A 78 -2.99 -12.81 5.05
CA SER A 78 -4.44 -13.10 4.88
C SER A 78 -4.72 -14.58 4.60
N GLU A 79 -3.74 -15.31 4.05
CA GLU A 79 -3.88 -16.71 3.61
C GLU A 79 -3.57 -17.78 4.71
N ALA A 80 -3.64 -17.43 6.00
CA ALA A 80 -3.24 -18.30 7.13
C ALA A 80 -4.34 -18.60 8.16
#